data_AF-A0A395YH61-F1
#
_entry.id   AF-A0A395YH61-F1
#
_cell.length_a   1.000
_cell.length_b   1.000
_cell.length_c   1.000
_cell.angle_alpha   90.00
_cell.angle_beta   90.00
_cell.angle_gamma   90.00
#
_symmetry.space_group_name_H-M   'P 1'
#
loop_
_entity.id
_entity.type
_entity.pdbx_description
1 polymer ?
#
loop_
_entity_poly.entity_id
_entity_poly.type
_entity_poly.pdbx_seq_one_letter_code
_entity_poly.pdbx_strand_id
1 'polypeptide(L)'
;MILKTAERIKELRERNNLTQSELARKLQLSRTSINAWEMGTSIPASKKIPEICLILHTTADYLLGMDTEDVIPIYPYDPDEKEILYRLTRYFDEVHAAAEKKKK
;
A
#
# COMPACT_ATOMS: atom_id res chain seq x y z
N MET A 1 1.06 -18.36 -1.60
CA MET A 1 2.07 -17.29 -1.45
C MET A 1 2.13 -16.41 -2.70
N ILE A 2 2.42 -16.95 -3.90
CA ILE A 2 2.51 -16.16 -5.15
C ILE A 2 1.21 -15.43 -5.54
N LEU A 3 0.06 -16.12 -5.47
CA LEU A 3 -1.25 -15.51 -5.82
C LEU A 3 -1.60 -14.34 -4.90
N LYS A 4 -1.30 -14.45 -3.60
CA LYS A 4 -1.58 -13.43 -2.60
C LYS A 4 -0.77 -12.15 -2.85
N THR A 5 0.49 -12.25 -3.29
CA THR A 5 1.31 -11.09 -3.66
C THR A 5 0.80 -10.42 -4.94
N ALA A 6 0.38 -11.19 -5.94
CA ALA A 6 -0.15 -10.67 -7.20
C ALA A 6 -1.42 -9.84 -6.97
N GLU A 7 -2.37 -10.37 -6.20
CA GLU A 7 -3.60 -9.68 -5.79
C GLU A 7 -3.28 -8.38 -5.06
N ARG A 8 -2.38 -8.43 -4.06
CA ARG A 8 -1.97 -7.26 -3.26
C ARG A 8 -1.32 -6.16 -4.09
N ILE A 9 -0.45 -6.50 -5.04
CA ILE A 9 0.14 -5.49 -5.95
C ILE A 9 -0.95 -4.78 -6.74
N LYS A 10 -1.90 -5.53 -7.29
CA LYS A 10 -3.00 -4.96 -8.09
C LYS A 10 -3.90 -4.07 -7.25
N GLU A 11 -4.34 -4.55 -6.09
CA GLU A 11 -5.21 -3.80 -5.18
C GLU A 11 -4.55 -2.51 -4.73
N LEU A 12 -3.30 -2.57 -4.26
CA LEU A 12 -2.57 -1.40 -3.80
C LEU A 12 -2.32 -0.41 -4.94
N ARG A 13 -2.01 -0.89 -6.15
CA ARG A 13 -1.87 -0.02 -7.33
C ARG A 13 -3.15 0.76 -7.59
N GLU A 14 -4.30 0.10 -7.54
CA GLU A 14 -5.61 0.70 -7.77
C GLU A 14 -6.00 1.69 -6.67
N ARG A 15 -5.75 1.37 -5.39
CA ARG A 15 -5.94 2.30 -4.26
C ARG A 15 -5.10 3.56 -4.37
N ASN A 16 -3.91 3.44 -4.95
CA ASN A 16 -3.02 4.57 -5.23
C ASN A 16 -3.38 5.31 -6.54
N ASN A 17 -4.50 4.96 -7.19
CA ASN A 17 -4.95 5.54 -8.46
C ASN A 17 -3.89 5.48 -9.58
N LEU A 18 -3.08 4.42 -9.61
CA LEU A 18 -2.05 4.22 -10.63
C LEU A 18 -2.54 3.24 -11.70
N THR A 19 -2.22 3.51 -12.95
CA THR A 19 -2.27 2.53 -14.03
C THR A 19 -1.05 1.61 -13.99
N GLN A 20 -1.12 0.44 -14.64
CA GLN A 20 0.04 -0.46 -14.78
C GLN A 20 1.25 0.24 -15.42
N SER A 21 1.00 1.14 -16.39
CA SER A 21 2.05 1.89 -17.08
C SER A 21 2.70 2.94 -16.17
N GLU A 22 1.95 3.56 -15.27
CA GLU A 22 2.49 4.53 -14.31
C GLU A 22 3.32 3.84 -13.23
N LEU A 23 2.84 2.72 -12.68
CA LEU A 23 3.62 1.91 -11.75
C LEU A 23 4.91 1.41 -12.41
N ALA A 24 4.83 0.93 -13.65
CA ALA A 24 5.99 0.51 -14.43
C ALA A 24 7.02 1.66 -14.58
N ARG A 25 6.55 2.87 -14.91
CA ARG A 25 7.40 4.06 -15.05
C ARG A 25 8.11 4.41 -13.74
N LYS A 26 7.38 4.38 -12.62
CA LYS A 26 7.94 4.66 -11.27
C LYS A 26 9.01 3.63 -10.87
N LEU A 27 8.83 2.36 -11.26
CA LEU A 27 9.76 1.27 -10.96
C LEU A 27 10.88 1.08 -12.00
N GLN A 28 10.86 1.88 -13.07
CA GLN A 28 11.76 1.76 -14.25
C GLN A 28 11.68 0.37 -14.90
N LEU A 29 10.46 -0.11 -15.10
CA LEU A 29 10.15 -1.41 -15.70
C LEU A 29 9.22 -1.26 -16.90
N SER A 30 9.02 -2.35 -17.63
CA SER A 30 8.01 -2.41 -18.69
C SER A 30 6.61 -2.62 -18.10
N ARG A 31 5.56 -2.11 -18.78
CA ARG A 31 4.17 -2.42 -18.43
C ARG A 31 3.92 -3.93 -18.38
N THR A 32 4.52 -4.68 -19.29
CA THR A 32 4.41 -6.15 -19.37
C THR A 32 4.93 -6.82 -18.10
N SER A 33 5.98 -6.29 -17.47
CA SER A 33 6.51 -6.79 -16.19
C SER A 33 5.48 -6.63 -15.07
N ILE A 34 4.83 -5.47 -14.96
CA ILE A 34 3.79 -5.23 -13.96
C ILE A 34 2.58 -6.14 -14.20
N ASN A 35 2.14 -6.28 -15.46
CA ASN A 35 1.05 -7.18 -15.81
C ASN A 35 1.37 -8.64 -15.46
N ALA A 36 2.62 -9.09 -15.69
CA ALA A 36 3.03 -10.45 -15.34
C ALA A 36 3.05 -10.68 -13.81
N TRP A 37 3.36 -9.66 -13.01
CA TRP A 37 3.24 -9.72 -11.55
C TRP A 37 1.79 -9.81 -11.10
N GLU A 38 0.91 -8.95 -11.63
CA GLU A 38 -0.51 -8.91 -11.27
C GLU A 38 -1.27 -10.16 -11.73
N MET A 39 -0.81 -10.83 -12.78
CA MET A 39 -1.34 -12.12 -13.25
C MET A 39 -0.75 -13.33 -12.50
N GLY A 40 0.24 -13.12 -11.61
CA GLY A 40 0.93 -14.19 -10.89
C GLY A 40 1.81 -15.08 -11.77
N THR A 41 2.10 -14.68 -13.02
CA THR A 41 2.95 -15.44 -13.94
C THR A 41 4.45 -15.21 -13.69
N SER A 42 4.78 -14.15 -12.95
CA SER A 42 6.12 -13.91 -12.41
C SER A 42 6.04 -13.18 -11.07
N ILE A 43 7.16 -13.14 -10.34
CA ILE A 43 7.26 -12.44 -9.06
C ILE A 43 8.28 -11.29 -9.15
N PRO A 44 8.08 -10.20 -8.39
CA PRO A 44 9.12 -9.19 -8.24
C PRO A 44 10.39 -9.80 -7.64
N ALA A 45 11.55 -9.41 -8.16
CA ALA A 45 12.82 -9.75 -7.51
C ALA A 45 12.87 -9.12 -6.10
N SER A 46 13.48 -9.80 -5.13
CA SER A 46 13.55 -9.31 -3.74
C SER A 46 14.09 -7.88 -3.62
N LYS A 47 15.05 -7.52 -4.49
CA LYS A 47 15.60 -6.15 -4.56
C LYS A 47 14.60 -5.06 -4.94
N LYS A 48 13.48 -5.41 -5.61
CA LYS A 48 12.42 -4.48 -6.01
C LYS A 48 11.34 -4.31 -4.95
N ILE A 49 11.27 -5.21 -3.96
CA ILE A 49 10.26 -5.16 -2.89
C ILE A 49 10.29 -3.81 -2.15
N PRO A 50 11.44 -3.27 -1.71
CA PRO A 50 11.46 -1.98 -1.02
C PRO A 50 10.91 -0.82 -1.86
N GLU A 51 11.23 -0.78 -3.16
CA GLU A 51 10.72 0.24 -4.08
C GLU A 51 9.20 0.13 -4.26
N ILE A 52 8.67 -1.09 -4.39
CA ILE A 52 7.23 -1.35 -4.51
C ILE A 52 6.51 -0.89 -3.24
N CYS A 53 7.02 -1.28 -2.07
CA CYS A 53 6.46 -0.87 -0.78
C CYS A 53 6.39 0.65 -0.62
N LEU A 54 7.44 1.36 -1.04
CA LEU A 54 7.48 2.82 -0.98
C LEU A 54 6.46 3.47 -1.93
N ILE A 55 6.37 3.00 -3.18
CA ILE A 55 5.46 3.57 -4.19
C ILE A 55 3.99 3.27 -3.87
N LEU A 56 3.71 2.09 -3.31
CA LEU A 56 2.36 1.63 -3.03
C LEU A 56 1.92 1.90 -1.59
N HIS A 57 2.74 2.58 -0.79
CA HIS A 57 2.48 2.94 0.61
C HIS A 57 2.08 1.73 1.47
N THR A 58 2.91 0.69 1.46
CA THR A 58 2.67 -0.54 2.22
C THR A 58 3.95 -1.13 2.82
N THR A 59 3.85 -2.17 3.64
CA THR A 59 4.98 -2.94 4.17
C THR A 59 5.28 -4.17 3.32
N ALA A 60 6.49 -4.73 3.45
CA ALA A 60 6.84 -5.97 2.77
C ALA A 60 6.00 -7.15 3.28
N ASP A 61 5.71 -7.20 4.59
CA ASP A 61 4.92 -8.27 5.19
C ASP A 61 3.48 -8.26 4.69
N TYR A 62 2.88 -7.07 4.57
CA TYR A 62 1.61 -6.94 3.88
C TYR A 62 1.77 -7.24 2.39
N LEU A 63 2.76 -6.76 1.65
CA LEU A 63 2.87 -7.08 0.23
C LEU A 63 3.01 -8.60 -0.05
N LEU A 64 3.78 -9.31 0.78
CA LEU A 64 4.20 -10.70 0.55
C LEU A 64 3.25 -11.76 1.10
N GLY A 65 2.15 -11.37 1.73
CA GLY A 65 1.19 -12.34 2.25
C GLY A 65 1.38 -12.71 3.71
N MET A 66 2.39 -12.16 4.39
CA MET A 66 2.84 -12.57 5.73
C MET A 66 1.95 -12.01 6.84
N ASP A 67 1.44 -10.78 6.65
CA ASP A 67 0.46 -10.16 7.53
C ASP A 67 -0.92 -10.10 6.86
N THR A 68 -1.97 -9.98 7.66
CA THR A 68 -3.34 -9.65 7.24
C THR A 68 -3.67 -8.17 7.44
N GLU A 69 -3.00 -7.49 8.36
CA GLU A 69 -3.28 -6.10 8.69
C GLU A 69 -2.69 -5.16 7.65
N ASP A 70 -3.54 -4.28 7.12
CA ASP A 70 -3.13 -3.24 6.20
C ASP A 70 -2.61 -2.05 7.00
N VAL A 71 -1.31 -1.81 6.89
CA VAL A 71 -0.59 -0.79 7.65
C VAL A 71 0.01 0.23 6.70
N ILE A 72 -0.16 1.51 7.05
CA ILE A 72 0.45 2.60 6.29
C ILE A 72 1.82 2.90 6.93
N PRO A 73 2.94 2.62 6.24
CA PRO A 73 4.25 2.99 6.75
C PRO A 73 4.39 4.52 6.74
N ILE A 74 4.78 5.08 7.88
CA ILE A 74 5.01 6.52 8.02
C ILE A 74 6.46 6.94 7.76
N TYR A 75 7.34 6.02 7.39
CA TYR A 75 8.67 6.31 6.84
C TYR A 75 8.56 6.31 5.30
N PRO A 76 9.15 7.28 4.56
CA PRO A 76 10.21 8.20 4.97
C PRO A 76 9.75 9.61 5.40
N TYR A 77 8.47 9.81 5.70
CA TYR A 77 7.92 11.15 6.00
C TYR A 77 8.60 11.82 7.20
N ASP A 78 8.72 13.15 7.14
CA ASP A 78 9.29 13.96 8.20
C ASP A 78 8.32 14.12 9.40
N PRO A 79 8.78 14.66 10.54
CA PRO A 79 7.92 14.85 11.72
C PRO A 79 6.69 15.73 11.48
N ASP A 80 6.79 16.76 10.65
CA ASP A 80 5.69 17.70 10.37
C ASP A 80 4.65 17.03 9.47
N GLU A 81 5.08 16.26 8.47
CA GLU A 81 4.20 15.42 7.64
C GLU A 81 3.47 14.36 8.47
N LYS A 82 4.18 13.72 9.42
CA LYS A 82 3.59 12.73 10.34
C LYS A 82 2.53 13.33 11.26
N GLU A 83 2.72 14.57 11.70
CA GLU A 83 1.75 15.27 12.56
C GLU A 83 0.38 15.43 11.86
N ILE A 84 0.35 15.56 10.53
CA ILE A 84 -0.90 15.58 9.76
C ILE A 84 -1.66 14.26 9.95
N LEU A 85 -0.96 13.13 9.87
CA LEU A 85 -1.54 11.81 10.05
C LEU A 85 -2.07 11.64 11.48
N TYR A 86 -1.31 12.06 12.50
CA TYR A 86 -1.74 12.00 13.90
C TYR A 86 -2.95 12.90 14.22
N ARG A 87 -3.09 14.04 13.53
CA ARG A 87 -4.30 14.86 13.65
C ARG A 87 -5.51 14.17 13.04
N LEU A 88 -5.32 13.54 11.88
CA LEU A 88 -6.40 12.85 11.18
C LEU A 88 -6.89 11.63 11.98
N THR A 89 -5.99 10.84 12.57
CA THR A 89 -6.38 9.70 13.40
C THR A 89 -7.17 10.14 14.63
N ARG A 90 -6.71 11.19 15.34
CA ARG A 90 -7.47 11.78 16.47
C ARG A 90 -8.87 12.23 16.05
N TYR A 91 -8.99 12.88 14.91
CA TYR A 91 -10.29 13.30 14.38
C TYR A 91 -11.23 12.09 14.14
N PHE A 92 -10.73 11.00 13.55
CA PHE A 92 -11.53 9.79 13.36
C PHE A 92 -11.99 9.18 14.68
N ASP A 93 -11.13 9.13 15.69
CA ASP A 93 -11.45 8.60 17.02
C ASP A 93 -12.58 9.42 17.69
N GLU A 94 -12.49 10.75 17.61
CA GLU A 94 -13.50 11.66 18.16
C GLU A 94 -14.86 11.50 17.45
N VAL A 95 -14.86 11.42 16.12
CA VAL A 95 -16.07 11.23 15.31
C VAL A 95 -16.74 9.90 15.64
N HIS A 96 -15.98 8.81 15.75
CA HIS A 96 -16.51 7.50 16.11
C HIS A 96 -17.09 7.49 17.54
N ALA A 97 -16.38 8.05 18.52
CA ALA A 97 -16.88 8.14 19.90
C ALA A 97 -18.17 8.96 20.00
N ALA A 98 -18.29 10.04 19.22
CA ALA A 98 -19.52 10.84 19.15
C ALA A 98 -20.69 10.10 18.49
N ALA A 99 -20.42 9.31 17.44
CA ALA A 99 -21.43 8.49 16.77
C ALA A 99 -21.99 7.40 17.69
N GLU A 100 -21.15 6.77 18.51
CA GLU A 100 -21.58 5.76 19.49
C GLU A 100 -22.45 6.35 20.62
N LYS A 101 -22.12 7.56 21.08
CA LYS A 101 -22.91 8.27 22.09
C LYS A 101 -24.31 8.65 21.60
N LYS A 102 -24.49 8.92 20.31
CA LYS A 102 -25.80 9.23 19.70
C LYS A 102 -26.69 8.00 19.47
N LYS A 103 -26.11 6.80 19.49
CA LYS A 103 -26.84 5.52 19.34
C LYS A 103 -27.36 4.97 20.68
N LYS A 104 -26.93 5.54 21.80
CA LYS A 104 -27.42 5.25 23.15
C LYS A 104 -28.45 6.29 23.56
#